data_AF-A0AAW3MUF7-F1
#
_entry.id   AF-A0AAW3MUF7-F1
#
_cell.length_a   1.000
_cell.length_b   1.000
_cell.length_c   1.000
_cell.angle_alpha   90.00
_cell.angle_beta   90.00
_cell.angle_gamma   90.00
#
_symmetry.space_group_name_H-M   'P 1'
#
loop_
_entity.id
_entity.type
_entity.pdbx_description
1 polymer ?
#
loop_
_entity_poly.entity_id
_entity_poly.type
_entity_poly.pdbx_seq_one_letter_code
_entity_poly.pdbx_strand_id
1 'polypeptide(L)'
;MFAEFASDVAFVVSEAGVIEHANSGALARFDGAHSGLQGRDLFALVASTSHAGLREAMQHAFAGLPTETLMAVRAADGELLPLQTKVFLDSEAQKLWVVAFDLSKTDALTKFTLAYQADRVSTMDRALRAGEFVVHYQPIVLRDGTIKGCEALIRWRQPNGSIIPPLEFIPLAERTGFIVALGEYVLRESVQQLKRFDSDGLAGLYMSVNVSPRQLEHPEFEEMLARTLVETGVAPTRLTLEVTEGISVVDPNLARILLNRIAATGVRIALDDYGTGYAGLSYLKNFNVSTVKIDRSFVEELEDDDTSAILIKAFVELTKKLGVKTVAEGVETPMQAQYLRAMSVDLLQGYLFGRPMTADELLTRYGPRRAA
;
A
#
# COMPACT_ATOMS: atom_id res chain seq x y z
N MET A 1 15.65 7.68 19.35
CA MET A 1 14.21 7.50 19.63
C MET A 1 13.89 6.38 20.62
N PHE A 2 13.99 5.09 20.26
CA PHE A 2 13.59 4.01 21.20
C PHE A 2 14.29 4.15 22.55
N ALA A 3 15.59 4.48 22.57
CA ALA A 3 16.37 4.77 23.77
C ALA A 3 15.92 6.01 24.59
N GLU A 4 15.34 7.04 23.96
CA GLU A 4 14.85 8.27 24.63
C GLU A 4 13.45 8.10 25.23
N PHE A 5 12.62 7.21 24.69
CA PHE A 5 11.37 6.79 25.34
C PHE A 5 11.62 5.66 26.35
N ALA A 6 12.64 4.83 26.10
CA ALA A 6 13.11 3.76 26.97
C ALA A 6 13.97 4.24 28.15
N SER A 7 14.40 5.51 28.17
CA SER A 7 15.23 6.04 29.25
C SER A 7 14.47 6.14 30.57
N ASP A 8 13.13 6.13 30.55
CA ASP A 8 12.32 6.22 31.76
C ASP A 8 11.82 4.85 32.27
N VAL A 9 11.46 3.90 31.41
CA VAL A 9 11.15 2.51 31.78
C VAL A 9 11.24 1.63 30.53
N ALA A 10 12.31 0.86 30.34
CA ALA A 10 12.37 -0.19 29.33
C ALA A 10 12.93 -1.49 29.89
N PHE A 11 12.20 -2.57 29.68
CA PHE A 11 12.65 -3.93 29.98
C PHE A 11 12.94 -4.73 28.71
N VAL A 12 14.09 -5.39 28.64
CA VAL A 12 14.38 -6.41 27.63
C VAL A 12 13.84 -7.73 28.13
N VAL A 13 13.02 -8.44 27.35
CA VAL A 13 12.47 -9.76 27.70
C VAL A 13 13.15 -10.82 26.84
N SER A 14 13.65 -11.89 27.47
CA SER A 14 14.28 -13.05 26.85
C SER A 14 13.29 -13.88 26.03
N GLU A 15 13.83 -14.81 25.23
CA GLU A 15 13.04 -15.82 24.51
C GLU A 15 12.14 -16.67 25.41
N ALA A 16 12.44 -16.76 26.72
CA ALA A 16 11.66 -17.49 27.71
C ALA A 16 10.59 -16.63 28.41
N GLY A 17 10.40 -15.37 28.00
CA GLY A 17 9.45 -14.45 28.63
C GLY A 17 9.96 -13.84 29.95
N VAL A 18 11.27 -13.91 30.21
CA VAL A 18 11.90 -13.38 31.43
C VAL A 18 12.54 -12.03 31.14
N ILE A 19 12.27 -11.03 31.96
CA ILE A 19 12.94 -9.72 31.85
C ILE A 19 14.44 -9.88 32.16
N GLU A 20 15.30 -9.66 31.17
CA GLU A 20 16.77 -9.77 31.27
C GLU A 20 17.44 -8.46 31.72
N HIS A 21 16.89 -7.30 31.34
CA HIS A 21 17.52 -6.02 31.65
C HIS A 21 16.49 -4.88 31.77
N ALA A 22 16.72 -3.94 32.69
CA ALA A 22 15.98 -2.68 32.81
C ALA A 22 16.92 -1.50 32.54
N ASN A 23 16.51 -0.48 31.78
CA ASN A 23 17.38 0.69 31.53
C ASN A 23 17.45 1.61 32.76
N SER A 24 18.61 2.26 32.95
CA SER A 24 19.22 2.74 34.21
C SER A 24 18.54 3.89 34.98
N GLY A 25 17.24 4.13 34.79
CA GLY A 25 16.44 5.04 35.63
C GLY A 25 15.33 4.34 36.42
N ALA A 26 14.90 3.17 35.99
CA ALA A 26 13.90 2.37 36.68
C ALA A 26 14.61 1.43 37.68
N LEU A 27 14.41 1.67 38.98
CA LEU A 27 14.76 0.69 40.01
C LEU A 27 13.77 -0.47 39.91
N ALA A 28 14.06 -1.42 39.02
CA ALA A 28 13.42 -2.73 39.02
C ALA A 28 13.91 -3.49 40.26
N ARG A 29 13.16 -3.41 41.37
CA ARG A 29 13.43 -4.25 42.55
C ARG A 29 12.83 -5.62 42.32
N PHE A 30 13.68 -6.63 42.28
CA PHE A 30 13.33 -8.05 42.31
C PHE A 30 14.00 -8.66 43.54
N ASP A 31 13.24 -8.76 44.64
CA ASP A 31 13.70 -9.44 45.87
C ASP A 31 12.61 -10.32 46.49
N GLY A 32 11.83 -11.02 45.65
CA GLY A 32 10.90 -12.06 46.11
C GLY A 32 9.71 -11.58 46.96
N ALA A 33 9.61 -10.27 47.26
CA ALA A 33 8.54 -9.70 48.06
C ALA A 33 7.69 -8.66 47.32
N HIS A 34 8.19 -8.08 46.22
CA HIS A 34 7.50 -7.01 45.47
C HIS A 34 7.76 -7.15 43.97
N SER A 35 6.72 -7.05 43.14
CA SER A 35 6.88 -6.72 41.72
C SER A 35 5.88 -5.62 41.37
N GLY A 36 6.37 -4.46 40.96
CA GLY A 36 5.53 -3.34 40.55
C GLY A 36 6.37 -2.09 40.38
N LEU A 37 6.17 -1.37 39.28
CA LEU A 37 6.73 -0.03 39.11
C LEU A 37 5.71 0.98 39.60
N GLN A 38 6.02 1.65 40.70
CA GLN A 38 5.17 2.69 41.26
C GLN A 38 5.39 4.00 40.48
N GLY A 39 4.39 4.41 39.69
CA GLY A 39 4.23 5.81 39.27
C GLY A 39 4.80 6.28 37.93
N ARG A 40 5.18 5.40 36.98
CA ARG A 40 5.56 5.79 35.59
C ARG A 40 5.13 4.76 34.54
N ASP A 41 4.99 5.21 33.31
CA ASP A 41 4.50 4.44 32.16
C ASP A 41 5.41 3.25 31.83
N LEU A 42 4.84 2.05 31.67
CA LEU A 42 5.57 0.82 31.39
C LEU A 42 5.80 0.66 29.88
N PHE A 43 7.06 0.56 29.46
CA PHE A 43 7.43 0.04 28.15
C PHE A 43 8.30 -1.22 28.34
N ALA A 44 7.94 -2.33 27.70
CA ALA A 44 8.85 -3.46 27.53
C ALA A 44 9.25 -3.53 26.06
N LEU A 45 10.57 -3.59 25.79
CA LEU A 45 11.15 -3.79 24.46
C LEU A 45 11.56 -5.26 24.34
N VAL A 46 10.72 -6.07 23.72
CA VAL A 46 11.07 -7.48 23.48
C VAL A 46 11.93 -7.54 22.22
N ALA A 47 13.22 -7.82 22.40
CA ALA A 47 14.16 -8.02 21.30
C ALA A 47 14.17 -9.52 20.95
N SER A 48 13.50 -9.89 19.85
CA SER A 48 13.45 -11.26 19.29
C SER A 48 12.69 -12.28 20.14
N THR A 49 11.68 -12.97 19.60
CA THR A 49 11.16 -14.18 20.27
C THR A 49 10.61 -15.27 19.35
N SER A 50 10.97 -16.49 19.74
CA SER A 50 10.42 -17.81 19.45
C SER A 50 8.98 -18.04 19.97
N HIS A 51 8.20 -16.99 20.26
CA HIS A 51 6.88 -17.08 20.90
C HIS A 51 5.74 -17.18 19.87
N ALA A 52 4.93 -18.25 19.94
CA ALA A 52 3.92 -18.57 18.92
C ALA A 52 2.91 -17.43 18.65
N GLY A 53 2.40 -16.78 19.69
CA GLY A 53 1.45 -15.66 19.56
C GLY A 53 2.06 -14.35 19.02
N LEU A 54 3.38 -14.15 19.17
CA LEU A 54 4.07 -13.03 18.53
C LEU A 54 4.42 -13.35 17.08
N ARG A 55 4.63 -14.62 16.74
CA ARG A 55 4.96 -15.06 15.38
C ARG A 55 3.88 -14.68 14.36
N GLU A 56 2.61 -14.86 14.74
CA GLU A 56 1.44 -14.49 13.94
C GLU A 56 1.32 -12.96 13.82
N ALA A 57 1.42 -12.23 14.95
CA ALA A 57 1.43 -10.78 14.95
C ALA A 57 2.58 -10.17 14.13
N MET A 58 3.75 -10.82 14.12
CA MET A 58 4.93 -10.42 13.33
C MET A 58 4.73 -10.69 11.82
N GLN A 59 4.11 -11.81 11.43
CA GLN A 59 3.76 -12.07 10.02
C GLN A 59 2.83 -11.00 9.46
N HIS A 60 1.85 -10.54 10.26
CA HIS A 60 0.97 -9.43 9.89
C HIS A 60 1.67 -8.07 9.87
N ALA A 61 2.59 -7.81 10.80
CA ALA A 61 3.38 -6.57 10.83
C ALA A 61 4.31 -6.42 9.60
N PHE A 62 4.89 -7.52 9.11
CA PHE A 62 5.63 -7.55 7.84
C PHE A 62 4.75 -7.29 6.61
N ALA A 63 3.44 -7.53 6.70
CA ALA A 63 2.47 -7.23 5.65
C ALA A 63 1.94 -5.78 5.70
N GLY A 64 2.49 -4.93 6.59
CA GLY A 64 2.08 -3.53 6.71
C GLY A 64 0.83 -3.28 7.56
N LEU A 65 0.30 -4.32 8.20
CA LEU A 65 -0.86 -4.22 9.08
C LEU A 65 -0.39 -4.05 10.54
N PRO A 66 -0.82 -3.00 11.27
CA PRO A 66 -0.55 -2.91 12.70
C PRO A 66 -1.33 -3.99 13.43
N THR A 67 -0.63 -4.97 14.00
CA THR A 67 -1.23 -6.03 14.80
C THR A 67 -1.16 -5.66 16.28
N GLU A 68 -2.32 -5.57 16.92
CA GLU A 68 -2.43 -5.44 18.37
C GLU A 68 -2.66 -6.83 18.95
N THR A 69 -1.88 -7.20 19.96
CA THR A 69 -2.06 -8.47 20.69
C THR A 69 -2.06 -8.19 22.17
N LEU A 70 -3.04 -8.74 22.88
CA LEU A 70 -3.09 -8.72 24.33
C LEU A 70 -2.09 -9.75 24.86
N MET A 71 -1.13 -9.25 25.63
CA MET A 71 -0.26 -10.05 26.47
C MET A 71 -0.66 -9.87 27.93
N ALA A 72 -0.17 -10.71 28.81
CA ALA A 72 -0.26 -10.45 30.24
C ALA A 72 1.07 -10.81 30.89
N VAL A 73 1.47 -9.99 31.85
CA VAL A 73 2.58 -10.32 32.75
C VAL A 73 1.99 -10.72 34.10
N ARG A 74 2.56 -11.76 34.71
CA ARG A 74 2.16 -12.20 36.04
C ARG A 74 2.92 -11.40 37.09
N ALA A 75 2.19 -10.65 37.90
CA ALA A 75 2.73 -9.98 39.07
C ALA A 75 3.08 -11.01 40.17
N ALA A 76 3.93 -10.61 41.11
CA ALA A 76 4.46 -11.44 42.19
C ALA A 76 3.39 -11.85 43.20
N ASP A 77 2.30 -11.09 43.30
CA ASP A 77 1.09 -11.46 44.05
C ASP A 77 0.21 -12.50 43.31
N GLY A 78 0.62 -12.90 42.10
CA GLY A 78 -0.07 -13.87 41.26
C GLY A 78 -1.10 -13.26 40.31
N GLU A 79 -1.38 -11.95 40.41
CA GLU A 79 -2.32 -11.23 39.55
C GLU A 79 -1.78 -11.19 38.10
N LEU A 80 -2.68 -11.31 37.13
CA LEU A 80 -2.34 -11.16 35.72
C LEU A 80 -2.63 -9.71 35.29
N LEU A 81 -1.57 -8.98 34.96
CA LEU A 81 -1.68 -7.62 34.44
C LEU A 81 -1.77 -7.66 32.92
N PRO A 82 -2.90 -7.29 32.31
CA PRO A 82 -3.02 -7.24 30.86
C PRO A 82 -2.15 -6.10 30.30
N LEU A 83 -1.35 -6.42 29.29
CA LEU A 83 -0.59 -5.49 28.50
C LEU A 83 -1.12 -5.51 27.07
N GLN A 84 -1.25 -4.35 26.45
CA GLN A 84 -1.44 -4.26 25.02
C GLN A 84 -0.07 -4.16 24.36
N THR A 85 0.10 -4.83 23.22
CA THR A 85 1.37 -4.81 22.49
C THR A 85 1.19 -4.18 21.12
N LYS A 86 2.23 -3.46 20.69
CA LYS A 86 2.40 -3.01 19.30
C LYS A 86 3.76 -3.44 18.80
N VAL A 87 3.79 -3.95 17.58
CA VAL A 87 5.01 -4.36 16.90
C VAL A 87 5.48 -3.23 15.99
N PHE A 88 6.75 -2.88 16.09
CA PHE A 88 7.40 -1.83 15.32
C PHE A 88 8.61 -2.42 14.57
N LEU A 89 8.76 -2.05 13.31
CA LEU A 89 9.97 -2.38 12.54
C LEU A 89 10.99 -1.25 12.71
N ASP A 90 12.19 -1.60 13.16
CA ASP A 90 13.38 -0.76 13.09
C ASP A 90 14.10 -1.05 11.78
N SER A 91 13.97 -0.10 10.85
CA SER A 91 14.52 -0.21 9.51
C SER A 91 16.04 -0.12 9.46
N GLU A 92 16.69 0.51 10.45
CA GLU A 92 18.17 0.61 10.50
C GLU A 92 18.79 -0.69 11.01
N ALA A 93 18.24 -1.21 12.12
CA ALA A 93 18.73 -2.46 12.69
C ALA A 93 18.19 -3.72 11.99
N GLN A 94 17.19 -3.56 11.11
CA GLN A 94 16.42 -4.67 10.51
C GLN A 94 15.86 -5.60 11.60
N LYS A 95 15.38 -5.01 12.70
CA LYS A 95 14.86 -5.71 13.87
C LYS A 95 13.42 -5.33 14.12
N LEU A 96 12.63 -6.30 14.55
CA LEU A 96 11.30 -6.07 15.09
C LEU A 96 11.40 -5.80 16.59
N TRP A 97 10.73 -4.74 17.01
CA TRP A 97 10.57 -4.35 18.40
C TRP A 97 9.11 -4.55 18.78
N VAL A 98 8.86 -5.36 19.80
CA VAL A 98 7.54 -5.40 20.44
C VAL A 98 7.56 -4.43 21.61
N VAL A 99 6.63 -3.48 21.60
CA VAL A 99 6.41 -2.56 22.71
C VAL A 99 5.14 -3.01 23.44
N ALA A 100 5.29 -3.45 24.68
CA ALA A 100 4.17 -3.80 25.56
C ALA A 100 3.94 -2.70 26.60
N PHE A 101 2.67 -2.38 26.88
CA PHE A 101 2.27 -1.29 27.77
C PHE A 101 0.98 -1.61 28.52
N ASP A 102 0.81 -0.97 29.68
CA ASP A 102 -0.36 -1.10 30.55
C ASP A 102 -1.61 -0.42 29.94
N LEU A 103 -2.74 -1.14 29.92
CA LEU A 103 -4.03 -0.64 29.42
C LEU A 103 -4.56 0.60 30.15
N SER A 104 -4.15 0.82 31.40
CA SER A 104 -4.51 2.02 32.19
C SER A 104 -3.71 3.28 31.81
N LYS A 105 -2.74 3.16 30.89
CA LYS A 105 -1.77 4.22 30.53
C LYS A 105 -1.78 4.58 29.04
N THR A 106 -2.97 4.84 28.50
CA THR A 106 -3.21 5.16 27.07
C THR A 106 -2.46 6.39 26.54
N ASP A 107 -2.17 7.38 27.38
CA ASP A 107 -1.47 8.61 26.98
C ASP A 107 -0.02 8.36 26.52
N ALA A 108 0.68 7.45 27.19
CA ALA A 108 2.07 7.12 26.89
C ALA A 108 2.20 6.39 25.55
N LEU A 109 1.31 5.42 25.31
CA LEU A 109 1.18 4.74 24.02
C LEU A 109 0.92 5.74 22.91
N THR A 110 -0.01 6.68 23.14
CA THR A 110 -0.39 7.67 22.15
C THR A 110 0.81 8.54 21.78
N LYS A 111 1.54 9.07 22.78
CA LYS A 111 2.77 9.84 22.57
C LYS A 111 3.83 9.06 21.82
N PHE A 112 4.08 7.81 22.23
CA PHE A 112 5.05 6.94 21.57
C PHE A 112 4.67 6.67 20.11
N THR A 113 3.40 6.33 19.86
CA THR A 113 2.88 6.07 18.51
C THR A 113 3.06 7.30 17.63
N LEU A 114 2.73 8.49 18.13
CA LEU A 114 2.91 9.75 17.40
C LEU A 114 4.39 10.04 17.10
N ALA A 115 5.29 9.84 18.06
CA ALA A 115 6.72 10.04 17.85
C ALA A 115 7.31 9.06 16.83
N TYR A 116 6.94 7.78 16.90
CA TYR A 116 7.33 6.76 15.92
C TYR A 116 6.85 7.13 14.51
N GLN A 117 5.58 7.53 14.38
CA GLN A 117 5.02 7.96 13.10
C GLN A 117 5.76 9.19 12.56
N ALA A 118 6.05 10.18 13.39
CA ALA A 118 6.74 11.40 12.98
C ALA A 118 8.15 11.12 12.44
N ASP A 119 8.92 10.23 13.07
CA ASP A 119 10.25 9.85 12.58
C ASP A 119 10.20 9.04 11.29
N ARG A 120 9.25 8.11 11.19
CA ARG A 120 9.05 7.35 9.94
C ARG A 120 8.66 8.28 8.79
N VAL A 121 7.82 9.27 9.04
CA VAL A 121 7.51 10.33 8.07
C VAL A 121 8.75 11.15 7.72
N SER A 122 9.53 11.57 8.72
CA SER A 122 10.79 12.29 8.48
C SER A 122 11.77 11.46 7.64
N THR A 123 11.82 10.14 7.86
CA THR A 123 12.62 9.20 7.08
C THR A 123 12.13 9.09 5.64
N MET A 124 10.83 8.93 5.42
CA MET A 124 10.24 8.94 4.07
C MET A 124 10.49 10.27 3.35
N ASP A 125 10.37 11.38 4.05
CA ASP A 125 10.61 12.72 3.51
C ASP A 125 12.09 12.94 3.10
N ARG A 126 13.04 12.46 3.92
CA ARG A 126 14.47 12.42 3.53
C ARG A 126 14.70 11.54 2.32
N ALA A 127 14.13 10.33 2.31
CA ALA A 127 14.26 9.37 1.20
C ALA A 127 13.68 9.92 -0.12
N LEU A 128 12.55 10.62 -0.05
CA LEU A 128 11.94 11.30 -1.20
C LEU A 128 12.86 12.35 -1.78
N ARG A 129 13.45 13.21 -0.95
CA ARG A 129 14.44 14.20 -1.40
C ARG A 129 15.74 13.57 -1.91
N ALA A 130 16.11 12.40 -1.41
CA ALA A 130 17.30 11.67 -1.84
C ALA A 130 17.08 10.86 -3.14
N GLY A 131 15.88 10.85 -3.72
CA GLY A 131 15.56 10.07 -4.92
C GLY A 131 15.54 8.56 -4.68
N GLU A 132 15.27 8.13 -3.45
CA GLU A 132 15.15 6.71 -3.08
C GLU A 132 13.80 6.12 -3.49
N PHE A 133 12.76 6.95 -3.64
CA PHE A 133 11.51 6.50 -4.24
C PHE A 133 11.63 6.48 -5.75
N VAL A 134 11.36 5.33 -6.36
CA VAL A 134 11.38 5.14 -7.81
C VAL A 134 10.04 4.57 -8.28
N VAL A 135 9.70 4.77 -9.55
CA VAL A 135 8.46 4.24 -10.13
C VAL A 135 8.82 3.08 -11.05
N HIS A 136 8.23 1.91 -10.79
CA HIS A 136 8.24 0.78 -11.70
C HIS A 136 6.93 0.77 -12.51
N TYR A 137 6.96 0.14 -13.67
CA TYR A 137 5.86 0.08 -14.61
C TYR A 137 5.48 -1.37 -14.85
N GLN A 138 4.22 -1.73 -14.63
CA GLN A 138 3.70 -3.04 -14.98
C GLN A 138 2.92 -2.96 -16.29
N PRO A 139 3.24 -3.80 -17.30
CA PRO A 139 2.57 -3.73 -18.60
C PRO A 139 1.10 -4.16 -18.51
N ILE A 140 0.23 -3.40 -19.18
CA ILE A 140 -1.17 -3.75 -19.42
C ILE A 140 -1.33 -3.98 -20.92
N VAL A 141 -1.82 -5.17 -21.30
CA VAL A 141 -1.83 -5.65 -22.68
C VAL A 141 -3.24 -5.85 -23.23
N LEU A 142 -3.37 -5.76 -24.55
CA LEU A 142 -4.54 -6.21 -25.30
C LEU A 142 -4.63 -7.74 -25.28
N ARG A 143 -5.78 -8.25 -25.76
CA ARG A 143 -6.03 -9.69 -25.90
C ARG A 143 -4.98 -10.41 -26.76
N ASP A 144 -4.35 -9.73 -27.71
CA ASP A 144 -3.29 -10.31 -28.56
C ASP A 144 -1.89 -10.26 -27.90
N GLY A 145 -1.76 -9.67 -26.72
CA GLY A 145 -0.48 -9.49 -26.01
C GLY A 145 0.25 -8.19 -26.34
N THR A 146 -0.28 -7.36 -27.25
CA THR A 146 0.28 -6.04 -27.55
C THR A 146 0.12 -5.11 -26.34
N ILE A 147 1.19 -4.44 -25.92
CA ILE A 147 1.11 -3.46 -24.83
C ILE A 147 0.17 -2.30 -25.20
N LYS A 148 -0.70 -1.93 -24.28
CA LYS A 148 -1.63 -0.81 -24.44
C LYS A 148 -1.41 0.32 -23.44
N GLY A 149 -0.92 -0.03 -22.26
CA GLY A 149 -0.56 0.92 -21.22
C GLY A 149 0.32 0.25 -20.18
N CYS A 150 0.54 0.96 -19.08
CA CYS A 150 1.20 0.42 -17.92
C CYS A 150 0.67 1.07 -16.65
N GLU A 151 0.76 0.33 -15.55
CA GLU A 151 0.50 0.85 -14.21
C GLU A 151 1.81 1.30 -13.56
N ALA A 152 1.83 2.53 -13.07
CA ALA A 152 2.92 3.09 -12.30
C ALA A 152 2.81 2.68 -10.83
N LEU A 153 3.85 2.00 -10.36
CA LEU A 153 3.92 1.35 -9.07
C LEU A 153 5.16 1.83 -8.33
N ILE A 154 4.95 2.62 -7.30
CA ILE A 154 6.05 3.18 -6.49
C ILE A 154 6.86 2.06 -5.80
N ARG A 155 8.16 2.25 -5.68
CA ARG A 155 9.10 1.41 -4.94
C ARG A 155 9.97 2.30 -4.09
N TRP A 156 10.28 1.89 -2.87
CA TRP A 156 11.26 2.57 -2.05
C TRP A 156 12.56 1.77 -2.07
N ARG A 157 13.53 2.26 -2.84
CA ARG A 157 14.85 1.66 -3.00
C ARG A 157 15.80 2.22 -1.96
N GLN A 158 16.23 1.38 -1.03
CA GLN A 158 17.22 1.73 -0.01
C GLN A 158 18.62 1.90 -0.62
N PRO A 159 19.53 2.63 0.05
CA PRO A 159 20.91 2.84 -0.44
C PRO A 159 21.72 1.56 -0.68
N ASN A 160 21.42 0.50 0.06
CA ASN A 160 22.03 -0.83 -0.11
C ASN A 160 21.47 -1.62 -1.32
N GLY A 161 20.49 -1.06 -2.04
CA GLY A 161 19.86 -1.67 -3.22
C GLY A 161 18.61 -2.51 -2.93
N SER A 162 18.24 -2.75 -1.66
CA SER A 162 16.97 -3.45 -1.35
C SER A 162 15.76 -2.58 -1.64
N ILE A 163 14.64 -3.22 -1.94
CA ILE A 163 13.36 -2.56 -2.19
C ILE A 163 12.42 -2.83 -1.03
N ILE A 164 11.96 -1.76 -0.37
CA ILE A 164 10.86 -1.81 0.57
C ILE A 164 9.54 -1.81 -0.23
N PRO A 165 8.66 -2.80 -0.03
CA PRO A 165 7.39 -2.90 -0.76
C PRO A 165 6.40 -1.79 -0.34
N PRO A 166 5.49 -1.36 -1.24
CA PRO A 166 4.47 -0.35 -0.95
C PRO A 166 3.64 -0.61 0.30
N LEU A 167 3.30 -1.86 0.57
CA LEU A 167 2.51 -2.27 1.73
C LEU A 167 3.14 -1.84 3.07
N GLU A 168 4.47 -1.71 3.14
CA GLU A 168 5.16 -1.31 4.38
C GLU A 168 5.13 0.20 4.67
N PHE A 169 4.91 1.06 3.65
CA PHE A 169 4.98 2.51 3.83
C PHE A 169 3.73 3.28 3.41
N ILE A 170 2.94 2.79 2.44
CA ILE A 170 1.73 3.47 1.99
C ILE A 170 0.71 3.62 3.13
N PRO A 171 0.37 2.58 3.94
CA PRO A 171 -0.61 2.75 5.02
C PRO A 171 -0.22 3.82 6.03
N LEU A 172 1.09 3.96 6.31
CA LEU A 172 1.59 5.01 7.18
C LEU A 172 1.53 6.38 6.50
N ALA A 173 1.95 6.47 5.24
CA ALA A 173 1.88 7.71 4.46
C ALA A 173 0.43 8.22 4.38
N GLU A 174 -0.54 7.32 4.20
CA GLU A 174 -1.95 7.66 4.23
C GLU A 174 -2.35 8.21 5.58
N ARG A 175 -2.18 7.44 6.68
CA ARG A 175 -2.58 7.87 8.03
C ARG A 175 -1.98 9.21 8.46
N THR A 176 -0.76 9.49 8.05
CA THR A 176 -0.02 10.72 8.41
C THR A 176 -0.23 11.89 7.44
N GLY A 177 -0.88 11.65 6.29
CA GLY A 177 -1.06 12.66 5.25
C GLY A 177 0.15 12.82 4.31
N PHE A 178 1.28 12.17 4.59
CA PHE A 178 2.45 12.17 3.71
C PHE A 178 2.16 11.58 2.31
N ILE A 179 1.08 10.80 2.17
CA ILE A 179 0.62 10.28 0.87
C ILE A 179 0.35 11.38 -0.16
N VAL A 180 0.02 12.60 0.27
CA VAL A 180 -0.20 13.73 -0.64
C VAL A 180 1.10 14.10 -1.37
N ALA A 181 2.18 14.32 -0.62
CA ALA A 181 3.50 14.63 -1.19
C ALA A 181 4.06 13.47 -2.02
N LEU A 182 3.92 12.24 -1.51
CA LEU A 182 4.38 11.05 -2.21
C LEU A 182 3.61 10.81 -3.52
N GLY A 183 2.30 11.04 -3.48
CA GLY A 183 1.43 10.91 -4.63
C GLY A 183 1.64 11.96 -5.70
N GLU A 184 1.94 13.22 -5.33
CA GLU A 184 2.37 14.25 -6.27
C GLU A 184 3.64 13.83 -7.01
N TYR A 185 4.64 13.31 -6.27
CA TYR A 185 5.86 12.78 -6.87
C TYR A 185 5.57 11.67 -7.87
N VAL A 186 4.81 10.64 -7.47
CA VAL A 186 4.47 9.50 -8.35
C VAL A 186 3.73 9.98 -9.58
N LEU A 187 2.73 10.86 -9.45
CA LEU A 187 1.96 11.36 -10.57
C LEU A 187 2.85 12.11 -11.57
N ARG A 188 3.68 13.04 -11.07
CA ARG A 188 4.59 13.83 -11.91
C ARG A 188 5.58 12.92 -12.65
N GLU A 189 6.25 12.01 -11.96
CA GLU A 189 7.19 11.07 -12.57
C GLU A 189 6.51 10.16 -13.60
N SER A 190 5.30 9.70 -13.30
CA SER A 190 4.55 8.79 -14.19
C SER A 190 4.11 9.50 -15.48
N VAL A 191 3.58 10.72 -15.39
CA VAL A 191 3.17 11.49 -16.57
C VAL A 191 4.39 11.92 -17.39
N GLN A 192 5.49 12.31 -16.75
CA GLN A 192 6.74 12.59 -17.45
C GLN A 192 7.29 11.36 -18.17
N GLN A 193 7.30 10.20 -17.51
CA GLN A 193 7.78 8.97 -18.13
C GLN A 193 6.86 8.53 -19.28
N LEU A 194 5.55 8.72 -19.16
CA LEU A 194 4.61 8.48 -20.25
C LEU A 194 4.96 9.31 -21.50
N LYS A 195 5.38 10.56 -21.31
CA LYS A 195 5.86 11.41 -22.41
C LYS A 195 7.17 10.90 -23.01
N ARG A 196 8.10 10.41 -22.19
CA ARG A 196 9.38 9.83 -22.65
C ARG A 196 9.17 8.55 -23.45
N PHE A 197 8.21 7.70 -23.06
CA PHE A 197 7.85 6.52 -23.85
C PHE A 197 7.43 6.87 -25.28
N ASP A 198 6.82 8.03 -25.53
CA ASP A 198 6.52 8.47 -26.90
C ASP A 198 7.80 8.68 -27.72
N SER A 199 8.82 9.33 -27.16
CA SER A 199 10.09 9.58 -27.84
C SER A 199 10.93 8.30 -27.99
N ASP A 200 10.76 7.34 -27.10
CA ASP A 200 11.53 6.09 -27.08
C ASP A 200 10.90 4.98 -27.96
N GLY A 201 9.83 5.29 -28.69
CA GLY A 201 9.21 4.38 -29.66
C GLY A 201 8.03 3.55 -29.12
N LEU A 202 7.59 3.80 -27.89
CA LEU A 202 6.38 3.26 -27.28
C LEU A 202 5.24 4.29 -27.30
N ALA A 203 4.99 4.87 -28.47
CA ALA A 203 3.97 5.90 -28.63
C ALA A 203 2.56 5.36 -28.41
N GLY A 204 1.71 6.17 -27.76
CA GLY A 204 0.28 5.87 -27.61
C GLY A 204 -0.09 4.95 -26.46
N LEU A 205 0.86 4.63 -25.57
CA LEU A 205 0.56 4.03 -24.26
C LEU A 205 -0.32 4.97 -23.43
N TYR A 206 -1.11 4.40 -22.53
CA TYR A 206 -1.68 5.12 -21.40
C TYR A 206 -0.93 4.76 -20.10
N MET A 207 -1.02 5.64 -19.10
CA MET A 207 -0.44 5.44 -17.77
C MET A 207 -1.57 5.35 -16.75
N SER A 208 -1.58 4.29 -15.96
CA SER A 208 -2.41 4.14 -14.77
C SER A 208 -1.62 4.56 -13.53
N VAL A 209 -2.22 5.36 -12.66
CA VAL A 209 -1.60 5.82 -11.39
C VAL A 209 -2.60 5.65 -10.25
N ASN A 210 -2.17 4.94 -9.20
CA ASN A 210 -2.94 4.79 -7.96
C ASN A 210 -3.07 6.12 -7.22
N VAL A 211 -4.28 6.43 -6.76
CA VAL A 211 -4.57 7.65 -6.01
C VAL A 211 -5.35 7.31 -4.73
N SER A 212 -4.75 7.65 -3.59
CA SER A 212 -5.40 7.51 -2.28
C SER A 212 -6.60 8.47 -2.15
N PRO A 213 -7.69 8.09 -1.46
CA PRO A 213 -8.79 8.99 -1.13
C PRO A 213 -8.32 10.32 -0.52
N ARG A 214 -7.31 10.28 0.36
CA ARG A 214 -6.74 11.47 1.00
C ARG A 214 -6.08 12.43 0.02
N GLN A 215 -5.53 11.92 -1.09
CA GLN A 215 -5.00 12.77 -2.15
C GLN A 215 -6.11 13.48 -2.90
N LEU A 216 -7.21 12.78 -3.23
CA LEU A 216 -8.32 13.35 -3.97
C LEU A 216 -9.06 14.44 -3.18
N GLU A 217 -9.16 14.26 -1.87
CA GLU A 217 -9.74 15.25 -0.95
C GLU A 217 -8.83 16.47 -0.72
N HIS A 218 -7.55 16.40 -1.13
CA HIS A 218 -6.64 17.52 -0.95
C HIS A 218 -7.05 18.70 -1.85
N PRO A 219 -7.20 19.92 -1.30
CA PRO A 219 -7.73 21.08 -2.06
C PRO A 219 -6.96 21.41 -3.34
N GLU A 220 -5.66 21.12 -3.37
CA GLU A 220 -4.77 21.46 -4.49
C GLU A 220 -4.60 20.30 -5.51
N PHE A 221 -5.24 19.14 -5.29
CA PHE A 221 -5.02 17.96 -6.14
C PHE A 221 -5.39 18.21 -7.61
N GLU A 222 -6.56 18.80 -7.85
CA GLU A 222 -7.02 19.10 -9.22
C GLU A 222 -6.11 20.11 -9.93
N GLU A 223 -5.63 21.14 -9.21
CA GLU A 223 -4.70 22.12 -9.76
C GLU A 223 -3.34 21.47 -10.07
N MET A 224 -2.82 20.65 -9.16
CA MET A 224 -1.58 19.91 -9.34
C MET A 224 -1.66 18.94 -10.53
N LEU A 225 -2.77 18.22 -10.68
CA LEU A 225 -3.02 17.33 -11.82
C LEU A 225 -3.06 18.12 -13.14
N ALA A 226 -3.82 19.22 -13.18
CA ALA A 226 -3.91 20.06 -14.37
C ALA A 226 -2.55 20.66 -14.75
N ARG A 227 -1.80 21.19 -13.78
CA ARG A 227 -0.44 21.70 -13.96
C ARG A 227 0.49 20.64 -14.53
N THR A 228 0.46 19.42 -13.98
CA THR A 228 1.30 18.30 -14.45
C THR A 228 1.01 17.93 -15.89
N LEU A 229 -0.27 17.86 -16.28
CA LEU A 229 -0.68 17.57 -17.66
C LEU A 229 -0.27 18.69 -18.63
N VAL A 230 -0.42 19.95 -18.23
CA VAL A 230 0.00 21.11 -19.04
C VAL A 230 1.52 21.14 -19.23
N GLU A 231 2.29 20.96 -18.16
CA GLU A 231 3.77 20.99 -18.21
C GLU A 231 4.35 19.87 -19.08
N THR A 232 3.75 18.68 -19.04
CA THR A 232 4.24 17.51 -19.79
C THR A 232 3.69 17.44 -21.22
N GLY A 233 2.60 18.13 -21.52
CA GLY A 233 1.89 18.05 -22.80
C GLY A 233 1.28 16.68 -23.07
N VAL A 234 1.09 15.84 -22.05
CA VAL A 234 0.40 14.55 -22.18
C VAL A 234 -1.09 14.80 -22.30
N ALA A 235 -1.72 14.18 -23.30
CA ALA A 235 -3.17 14.26 -23.45
C ALA A 235 -3.86 13.63 -22.21
N PRO A 236 -4.83 14.31 -21.57
CA PRO A 236 -5.53 13.79 -20.39
C PRO A 236 -6.10 12.38 -20.58
N THR A 237 -6.57 12.07 -21.79
CA THR A 237 -7.13 10.75 -22.16
C THR A 237 -6.12 9.60 -22.12
N ARG A 238 -4.83 9.87 -21.92
CA ARG A 238 -3.77 8.88 -21.74
C ARG A 238 -3.36 8.70 -20.27
N LEU A 239 -3.94 9.44 -19.35
CA LEU A 239 -3.78 9.24 -17.92
C LEU A 239 -5.06 8.60 -17.36
N THR A 240 -4.89 7.54 -16.60
CA THR A 240 -5.92 6.87 -15.84
C THR A 240 -5.57 6.98 -14.36
N LEU A 241 -6.47 7.53 -13.54
CA LEU A 241 -6.35 7.49 -12.10
C LEU A 241 -7.11 6.27 -11.57
N GLU A 242 -6.42 5.44 -10.80
CA GLU A 242 -6.97 4.25 -10.18
C GLU A 242 -7.35 4.62 -8.75
N VAL A 243 -8.61 4.38 -8.41
CA VAL A 243 -9.16 4.67 -7.09
C VAL A 243 -9.75 3.39 -6.52
N THR A 244 -9.43 3.12 -5.27
CA THR A 244 -10.00 1.98 -4.56
C THR A 244 -11.46 2.27 -4.20
N GLU A 245 -12.24 1.21 -3.99
CA GLU A 245 -13.63 1.32 -3.53
C GLU A 245 -13.77 2.18 -2.25
N GLY A 246 -12.77 2.12 -1.37
CA GLY A 246 -12.77 2.76 -0.05
C GLY A 246 -12.98 4.28 -0.09
N ILE A 247 -12.75 4.93 -1.24
CA ILE A 247 -12.98 6.37 -1.42
C ILE A 247 -14.41 6.81 -1.03
N SER A 248 -15.38 5.91 -1.18
CA SER A 248 -16.79 6.26 -1.03
C SER A 248 -17.36 5.90 0.33
N VAL A 249 -16.58 5.26 1.21
CA VAL A 249 -17.04 4.90 2.56
C VAL A 249 -17.15 6.14 3.46
N VAL A 250 -16.35 7.18 3.19
CA VAL A 250 -16.30 8.40 4.02
C VAL A 250 -17.34 9.43 3.57
N ASP A 251 -17.31 9.84 2.29
CA ASP A 251 -18.31 10.73 1.68
C ASP A 251 -18.55 10.42 0.19
N PRO A 252 -19.57 9.61 -0.14
CA PRO A 252 -19.87 9.25 -1.53
C PRO A 252 -20.23 10.45 -2.41
N ASN A 253 -20.81 11.52 -1.84
CA ASN A 253 -21.22 12.69 -2.62
C ASN A 253 -20.02 13.53 -3.01
N LEU A 254 -19.10 13.77 -2.07
CA LEU A 254 -17.85 14.46 -2.33
C LEU A 254 -17.00 13.69 -3.35
N ALA A 255 -16.82 12.37 -3.14
CA ALA A 255 -16.08 11.51 -4.07
C ALA A 255 -16.67 11.60 -5.50
N ARG A 256 -18.00 11.57 -5.63
CA ARG A 256 -18.68 11.72 -6.93
C ARG A 256 -18.41 13.06 -7.59
N ILE A 257 -18.45 14.16 -6.82
CA ILE A 257 -18.19 15.50 -7.35
C ILE A 257 -16.75 15.60 -7.86
N LEU A 258 -15.78 15.16 -7.06
CA LEU A 258 -14.36 15.23 -7.40
C LEU A 258 -14.03 14.37 -8.62
N LEU A 259 -14.45 13.10 -8.64
CA LEU A 259 -14.18 12.20 -9.75
C LEU A 259 -14.83 12.66 -11.05
N ASN A 260 -16.04 13.23 -11.00
CA ASN A 260 -16.68 13.77 -12.19
C ASN A 260 -15.99 15.05 -12.70
N ARG A 261 -15.48 15.91 -11.81
CA ARG A 261 -14.68 17.08 -12.19
C ARG A 261 -13.38 16.66 -12.88
N ILE A 262 -12.67 15.70 -12.30
CA ILE A 262 -11.45 15.14 -12.89
C ILE A 262 -11.77 14.51 -14.25
N ALA A 263 -12.81 13.68 -14.34
CA ALA A 263 -13.21 13.04 -15.60
C ALA A 263 -13.60 14.06 -16.68
N ALA A 264 -14.18 15.21 -16.31
CA ALA A 264 -14.51 16.30 -17.25
C ALA A 264 -13.27 16.94 -17.90
N THR A 265 -12.08 16.79 -17.32
CA THR A 265 -10.81 17.21 -17.95
C THR A 265 -10.36 16.25 -19.06
N GLY A 266 -10.98 15.08 -19.17
CA GLY A 266 -10.60 14.01 -20.09
C GLY A 266 -9.69 12.94 -19.47
N VAL A 267 -9.24 13.14 -18.23
CA VAL A 267 -8.56 12.09 -17.45
C VAL A 267 -9.51 10.91 -17.23
N ARG A 268 -9.00 9.70 -17.38
CA ARG A 268 -9.76 8.47 -17.16
C ARG A 268 -9.78 8.12 -15.68
N ILE A 269 -10.91 7.58 -15.23
CA ILE A 269 -11.04 6.99 -13.88
C ILE A 269 -11.18 5.49 -14.03
N ALA A 270 -10.40 4.74 -13.24
CA ALA A 270 -10.53 3.32 -13.06
C ALA A 270 -10.93 3.01 -11.61
N LEU A 271 -11.86 2.08 -11.43
CA LEU A 271 -12.13 1.48 -10.12
C LEU A 271 -11.22 0.28 -9.93
N ASP A 272 -10.45 0.30 -8.85
CA ASP A 272 -9.53 -0.76 -8.45
C ASP A 272 -10.15 -1.74 -7.44
N ASP A 273 -9.58 -2.95 -7.33
CA ASP A 273 -9.98 -4.02 -6.40
C ASP A 273 -11.46 -4.43 -6.47
N TYR A 274 -12.11 -4.33 -7.64
CA TYR A 274 -13.53 -4.61 -7.75
C TYR A 274 -13.85 -6.08 -7.46
N GLY A 275 -14.76 -6.32 -6.52
CA GLY A 275 -15.25 -7.63 -6.11
C GLY A 275 -14.80 -8.08 -4.71
N THR A 276 -13.95 -7.31 -4.04
CA THR A 276 -13.45 -7.60 -2.68
C THR A 276 -14.31 -6.99 -1.55
N GLY A 277 -15.34 -6.20 -1.89
CA GLY A 277 -16.09 -5.39 -0.92
C GLY A 277 -17.53 -5.00 -1.29
N TYR A 278 -18.00 -3.90 -0.69
CA TYR A 278 -19.35 -3.34 -0.79
C TYR A 278 -19.58 -2.53 -2.10
N ALA A 279 -18.65 -2.57 -3.07
CA ALA A 279 -18.69 -1.83 -4.33
C ALA A 279 -19.76 -2.40 -5.22
N GLY A 280 -21.00 -2.04 -4.93
CA GLY A 280 -22.11 -2.37 -5.78
C GLY A 280 -21.96 -1.72 -7.16
N LEU A 281 -22.68 -2.31 -8.10
CA LEU A 281 -23.19 -1.71 -9.33
C LEU A 281 -23.57 -0.21 -9.26
N SER A 282 -23.92 0.30 -8.07
CA SER A 282 -24.18 1.71 -7.81
C SER A 282 -23.01 2.62 -8.18
N TYR A 283 -21.76 2.18 -8.03
CA TYR A 283 -20.58 2.94 -8.44
C TYR A 283 -20.51 3.11 -9.95
N LEU A 284 -20.71 2.02 -10.69
CA LEU A 284 -20.72 2.07 -12.16
C LEU A 284 -21.86 2.93 -12.71
N LYS A 285 -22.95 3.08 -11.95
CA LYS A 285 -24.09 3.92 -12.32
C LYS A 285 -23.88 5.41 -12.03
N ASN A 286 -23.19 5.75 -10.95
CA ASN A 286 -23.17 7.11 -10.40
C ASN A 286 -21.89 7.89 -10.72
N PHE A 287 -20.83 7.21 -11.14
CA PHE A 287 -19.52 7.81 -11.41
C PHE A 287 -19.18 7.67 -12.89
N ASN A 288 -18.51 8.68 -13.47
CA ASN A 288 -18.02 8.63 -14.85
C ASN A 288 -16.74 7.78 -14.94
N VAL A 289 -16.89 6.48 -14.68
CA VAL A 289 -15.82 5.48 -14.67
C VAL A 289 -15.61 4.98 -16.10
N SER A 290 -14.35 4.93 -16.52
CA SER A 290 -13.97 4.45 -17.84
C SER A 290 -13.49 3.00 -17.85
N THR A 291 -13.02 2.52 -16.70
CA THR A 291 -12.40 1.21 -16.54
C THR A 291 -12.73 0.61 -15.18
N VAL A 292 -12.90 -0.70 -15.11
CA VAL A 292 -12.90 -1.45 -13.86
C VAL A 292 -11.81 -2.51 -13.93
N LYS A 293 -11.05 -2.62 -12.84
CA LYS A 293 -10.05 -3.67 -12.66
C LYS A 293 -10.68 -4.81 -11.86
N ILE A 294 -10.63 -6.01 -12.43
CA ILE A 294 -11.10 -7.26 -11.82
C ILE A 294 -9.96 -7.75 -10.93
N ASP A 295 -10.22 -7.84 -9.63
CA ASP A 295 -9.22 -8.20 -8.64
C ASP A 295 -8.62 -9.59 -8.93
N ARG A 296 -7.33 -9.73 -8.58
CA ARG A 296 -6.57 -10.96 -8.79
C ARG A 296 -7.20 -12.18 -8.10
N SER A 297 -7.94 -12.02 -7.00
CA SER A 297 -8.54 -13.17 -6.29
C SER A 297 -9.50 -13.95 -7.20
N PHE A 298 -10.27 -13.25 -8.04
CA PHE A 298 -11.17 -13.89 -9.00
C PHE A 298 -10.41 -14.58 -10.14
N VAL A 299 -9.25 -14.06 -10.51
CA VAL A 299 -8.41 -14.60 -11.59
C VAL A 299 -7.62 -15.82 -11.12
N GLU A 300 -7.16 -15.83 -9.87
CA GLU A 300 -6.49 -16.96 -9.23
C GLU A 300 -7.42 -18.20 -9.19
N GLU A 301 -8.71 -18.01 -8.94
CA GLU A 301 -9.70 -19.10 -8.83
C GLU A 301 -10.29 -19.58 -10.17
N LEU A 302 -9.93 -18.95 -11.30
CA LEU A 302 -10.53 -19.25 -12.63
C LEU A 302 -10.37 -20.71 -13.09
N GLU A 303 -9.31 -21.39 -12.67
CA GLU A 303 -9.00 -22.75 -13.12
C GLU A 303 -9.73 -23.83 -12.30
N ASP A 304 -10.09 -23.51 -11.05
CA ASP A 304 -10.59 -24.47 -10.05
C ASP A 304 -12.06 -24.23 -9.65
N ASP A 305 -12.62 -23.04 -9.93
CA ASP A 305 -13.98 -22.67 -9.55
C ASP A 305 -14.81 -22.11 -10.72
N ASP A 306 -15.81 -22.89 -11.14
CA ASP A 306 -16.80 -22.48 -12.15
C ASP A 306 -17.57 -21.21 -11.73
N THR A 307 -17.69 -20.93 -10.42
CA THR A 307 -18.40 -19.76 -9.90
C THR A 307 -17.65 -18.47 -10.25
N SER A 308 -16.35 -18.39 -9.99
CA SER A 308 -15.49 -17.27 -10.38
C SER A 308 -15.56 -16.99 -11.89
N ALA A 309 -15.54 -18.03 -12.73
CA ALA A 309 -15.72 -17.89 -14.18
C ALA A 309 -17.10 -17.29 -14.56
N ILE A 310 -18.18 -17.74 -13.91
CA ILE A 310 -19.54 -17.20 -14.12
C ILE A 310 -19.62 -15.73 -13.68
N LEU A 311 -19.06 -15.40 -12.52
CA LEU A 311 -19.07 -14.04 -11.96
C LEU A 311 -18.32 -13.06 -12.86
N ILE A 312 -17.09 -13.41 -13.29
CA ILE A 312 -16.31 -12.59 -14.23
C ILE A 312 -17.10 -12.38 -15.52
N LYS A 313 -17.67 -13.45 -16.09
CA LYS A 313 -18.43 -13.34 -17.34
C LYS A 313 -19.64 -12.42 -17.20
N ALA A 314 -20.44 -12.59 -16.14
CA ALA A 314 -21.59 -11.73 -15.88
C ALA A 314 -21.18 -10.26 -15.69
N PHE A 315 -20.05 -10.04 -15.02
CA PHE A 315 -19.49 -8.71 -14.78
C PHE A 315 -19.00 -8.03 -16.08
N VAL A 316 -18.29 -8.77 -16.94
CA VAL A 316 -17.84 -8.27 -18.25
C VAL A 316 -19.03 -7.92 -19.15
N GLU A 317 -20.10 -8.72 -19.15
CA GLU A 317 -21.30 -8.42 -19.92
C GLU A 317 -22.01 -7.15 -19.43
N LEU A 318 -22.06 -6.94 -18.11
CA LEU A 318 -22.61 -5.75 -17.49
C LEU A 318 -21.81 -4.49 -17.83
N THR A 319 -20.50 -4.50 -17.60
CA THR A 319 -19.60 -3.36 -17.86
C THR A 319 -19.64 -2.95 -19.33
N LYS A 320 -19.66 -3.92 -20.24
CA LYS A 320 -19.83 -3.69 -21.67
C LYS A 320 -21.13 -2.96 -22.01
N LYS A 321 -22.25 -3.31 -21.38
CA LYS A 321 -23.55 -2.61 -21.57
C LYS A 321 -23.52 -1.18 -21.03
N LEU A 322 -22.67 -0.90 -20.04
CA LEU A 322 -22.46 0.43 -19.48
C LEU A 322 -21.39 1.24 -20.24
N GLY A 323 -20.74 0.65 -21.26
CA GLY A 323 -19.65 1.31 -22.00
C GLY A 323 -18.35 1.43 -21.20
N VAL A 324 -18.19 0.64 -20.14
CA VAL A 324 -17.03 0.63 -19.25
C VAL A 324 -16.10 -0.51 -19.65
N LYS A 325 -14.79 -0.25 -19.71
CA LYS A 325 -13.79 -1.26 -20.04
C LYS A 325 -13.41 -2.12 -18.84
N THR A 326 -12.91 -3.32 -19.10
CA THR A 326 -12.40 -4.23 -18.07
C THR A 326 -10.91 -4.49 -18.22
N VAL A 327 -10.19 -4.45 -17.09
CA VAL A 327 -8.81 -4.94 -16.96
C VAL A 327 -8.86 -6.11 -15.99
N ALA A 328 -8.30 -7.26 -16.33
CA ALA A 328 -8.12 -8.35 -15.37
C ALA A 328 -6.70 -8.34 -14.81
N GLU A 329 -6.58 -8.38 -13.49
CA GLU A 329 -5.31 -8.38 -12.78
C GLU A 329 -4.86 -9.76 -12.35
N GLY A 330 -3.59 -9.90 -11.96
CA GLY A 330 -3.08 -11.16 -11.46
C GLY A 330 -3.02 -12.28 -12.50
N VAL A 331 -2.98 -11.96 -13.79
CA VAL A 331 -2.85 -12.99 -14.84
C VAL A 331 -1.45 -13.59 -14.82
N GLU A 332 -1.32 -14.83 -14.36
CA GLU A 332 -0.04 -15.53 -14.21
C GLU A 332 0.14 -16.68 -15.22
N THR A 333 -0.94 -17.33 -15.65
CA THR A 333 -0.90 -18.49 -16.55
C THR A 333 -1.46 -18.18 -17.95
N PRO A 334 -0.94 -18.83 -19.02
CA PRO A 334 -1.55 -18.74 -20.35
C PRO A 334 -3.00 -19.21 -20.38
N MET A 335 -3.38 -20.13 -19.48
CA MET A 335 -4.73 -20.66 -19.37
C MET A 335 -5.70 -19.61 -18.83
N GLN A 336 -5.35 -18.92 -17.73
CA GLN A 336 -6.09 -17.76 -17.23
C GLN A 336 -6.30 -16.71 -18.33
N ALA A 337 -5.24 -16.36 -19.06
CA ALA A 337 -5.33 -15.42 -20.17
C ALA A 337 -6.30 -15.90 -21.26
N GLN A 338 -6.31 -17.20 -21.58
CA GLN A 338 -7.24 -17.77 -22.56
C GLN A 338 -8.70 -17.66 -22.09
N TYR A 339 -8.99 -18.00 -20.83
CA TYR A 339 -10.33 -17.85 -20.25
C TYR A 339 -10.81 -16.40 -20.28
N LEU A 340 -9.99 -15.46 -19.82
CA LEU A 340 -10.33 -14.03 -19.79
C LEU A 340 -10.57 -13.47 -21.20
N ARG A 341 -9.79 -13.91 -22.19
CA ARG A 341 -10.02 -13.57 -23.61
C ARG A 341 -11.35 -14.10 -24.12
N ALA A 342 -11.70 -15.34 -23.78
CA ALA A 342 -12.97 -15.96 -24.17
C ALA A 342 -14.17 -15.25 -23.52
N MET A 343 -14.01 -14.78 -22.29
CA MET A 343 -15.01 -13.97 -21.57
C MET A 343 -15.10 -12.52 -22.08
N SER A 344 -14.28 -12.15 -23.06
CA SER A 344 -14.22 -10.79 -23.62
C SER A 344 -13.78 -9.70 -22.64
N VAL A 345 -12.87 -10.01 -21.72
CA VAL A 345 -12.14 -8.99 -20.95
C VAL A 345 -11.32 -8.12 -21.91
N ASP A 346 -11.33 -6.80 -21.76
CA ASP A 346 -10.72 -5.89 -22.73
C ASP A 346 -9.18 -5.86 -22.65
N LEU A 347 -8.65 -5.88 -21.43
CA LEU A 347 -7.23 -5.71 -21.14
C LEU A 347 -6.77 -6.70 -20.06
N LEU A 348 -5.51 -7.12 -20.12
CA LEU A 348 -4.93 -8.08 -19.18
C LEU A 348 -3.67 -7.50 -18.54
N GLN A 349 -3.49 -7.77 -17.26
CA GLN A 349 -2.33 -7.36 -16.47
C GLN A 349 -1.92 -8.49 -15.53
N GLY A 350 -0.62 -8.75 -15.43
CA GLY A 350 -0.11 -9.78 -14.53
C GLY A 350 1.29 -10.26 -14.89
N TYR A 351 1.82 -11.16 -14.07
CA TYR A 351 3.20 -11.64 -14.19
C TYR A 351 3.45 -12.45 -15.47
N LEU A 352 2.41 -12.99 -16.10
CA LEU A 352 2.51 -13.58 -17.43
C LEU A 352 3.07 -12.59 -18.46
N PHE A 353 2.66 -11.32 -18.38
CA PHE A 353 3.06 -10.28 -19.32
C PHE A 353 4.30 -9.53 -18.83
N GLY A 354 4.41 -9.33 -17.52
CA GLY A 354 5.62 -8.81 -16.89
C GLY A 354 5.38 -8.45 -15.43
N ARG A 355 6.40 -8.68 -14.60
CA ARG A 355 6.46 -8.09 -13.26
C ARG A 355 6.65 -6.57 -13.38
N PRO A 356 6.29 -5.77 -12.35
CA PRO A 356 6.64 -4.36 -12.31
C PRO A 356 8.13 -4.13 -12.50
N MET A 357 8.50 -3.39 -13.55
CA MET A 357 9.88 -3.27 -14.04
C MET A 357 10.27 -1.80 -14.25
N THR A 358 11.56 -1.52 -14.43
CA THR A 358 12.03 -0.17 -14.77
C THR A 358 11.57 0.26 -16.17
N ALA A 359 11.62 1.55 -16.47
CA ALA A 359 11.29 2.06 -17.80
C ALA A 359 12.15 1.44 -18.92
N ASP A 360 13.44 1.25 -18.67
CA ASP A 360 14.39 0.66 -19.62
C ASP A 360 14.08 -0.82 -19.89
N GLU A 361 13.67 -1.57 -18.87
CA GLU A 361 13.23 -2.96 -19.02
C GLU A 361 11.94 -3.05 -19.83
N LEU A 362 10.98 -2.15 -19.58
CA LEU A 362 9.73 -2.08 -20.34
C LEU A 362 10.01 -1.77 -21.82
N LEU A 363 10.90 -0.82 -22.10
CA LEU A 363 11.35 -0.46 -23.45
C LEU A 363 12.09 -1.62 -24.12
N THR A 364 12.95 -2.33 -23.40
CA THR A 364 13.66 -3.50 -23.93
C THR A 364 12.68 -4.61 -24.32
N ARG A 365 11.61 -4.79 -23.53
CA ARG A 365 10.63 -5.86 -23.72
C ARG A 365 9.60 -5.55 -24.81
N TYR A 366 9.09 -4.32 -24.87
CA TYR A 366 7.97 -3.93 -25.72
C TYR A 366 8.29 -2.87 -26.77
N GLY A 367 9.43 -2.18 -26.63
CA GLY A 367 9.87 -1.17 -27.58
C GLY A 367 10.22 -1.75 -28.95
N PRO A 368 10.45 -0.88 -29.94
CA PRO A 368 10.87 -1.32 -31.25
C PRO A 368 12.18 -2.10 -31.15
N ARG A 369 12.27 -3.25 -31.84
CA ARG A 369 13.53 -3.97 -31.97
C ARG A 369 14.53 -3.01 -32.64
N ARG A 370 15.57 -2.59 -31.91
CA ARG A 370 16.69 -1.86 -32.52
C ARG A 370 17.25 -2.76 -33.62
N ALA A 371 17.22 -2.29 -34.86
CA ALA A 371 17.92 -2.96 -35.95
C ALA A 371 19.40 -3.05 -35.56
N ALA A 372 19.93 -4.28 -35.59
CA ALA A 372 21.33 -4.56 -35.29
C ALA A 372 22.26 -4.06 -36.39
#